data_AF-A0A2P4Q7V2-F1
#
_entry.id   AF-A0A2P4Q7V2-F1
#
_cell.length_a   1.000
_cell.length_b   1.000
_cell.length_c   1.000
_cell.angle_alpha   90.00
_cell.angle_beta   90.00
_cell.angle_gamma   90.00
#
_symmetry.space_group_name_H-M   'P 1'
#
loop_
_entity.id
_entity.type
_entity.pdbx_description
1 polymer ?
#
loop_
_entity_poly.entity_id
_entity_poly.type
_entity_poly.pdbx_seq_one_letter_code
_entity_poly.pdbx_strand_id
1 'polypeptide(L)'
;MIMWEMTSGIPVFHNVPHDLNLSLNICRGIRPEIIEGMMPEYVELMKRCWDNDPEKRPTAEELEQFFFEWDRKYPTEENKEKRISIPENEPEITYHPKTYYKSRKIDYSAKINEILQSETLADCIITEEEAAAQEFSDYEEN
;
A
#
# COMPACT_ATOMS: atom_id res chain seq x y z
N MET A 1 4.22 -3.12 3.25
CA MET A 1 5.35 -2.21 2.98
C MET A 1 6.68 -2.94 3.03
N ILE A 2 7.06 -3.56 4.15
CA ILE A 2 8.34 -4.30 4.29
C ILE A 2 8.55 -5.33 3.16
N MET A 3 7.54 -6.13 2.84
CA MET A 3 7.61 -7.10 1.73
C MET A 3 8.02 -6.45 0.39
N TRP A 4 7.51 -5.25 0.11
CA TRP A 4 7.86 -4.52 -1.11
C TRP A 4 9.30 -3.98 -1.09
N GLU A 5 9.77 -3.49 0.06
CA GLU A 5 11.16 -3.03 0.22
C GLU A 5 12.16 -4.18 0.02
N MET A 6 11.81 -5.38 0.52
CA MET A 6 12.65 -6.57 0.35
C MET A 6 12.80 -7.00 -1.11
N THR A 7 11.76 -6.83 -1.93
CA THR A 7 11.81 -7.21 -3.35
C THR A 7 12.36 -6.11 -4.25
N SER A 8 12.10 -4.84 -3.92
CA SER A 8 12.60 -3.69 -4.67
C SER A 8 14.04 -3.33 -4.36
N GLY A 9 14.51 -3.62 -3.14
CA GLY A 9 15.76 -3.09 -2.61
C GLY A 9 15.72 -1.58 -2.33
N ILE A 10 14.56 -0.93 -2.45
CA ILE A 10 14.41 0.52 -2.35
C ILE A 10 13.42 0.85 -1.22
N PRO A 11 13.70 1.86 -0.37
CA PRO A 11 12.74 2.30 0.61
C PRO A 11 11.46 2.84 -0.03
N VAL A 12 10.31 2.46 0.54
CA VAL A 12 9.00 2.91 0.05
C VAL A 12 8.93 4.44 0.10
N PHE A 13 8.44 5.05 -0.99
CA PHE A 13 8.25 6.50 -1.10
C PHE A 13 9.53 7.32 -0.82
N HIS A 14 10.70 6.84 -1.25
CA HIS A 14 12.00 7.49 -1.05
C HIS A 14 12.16 8.85 -1.73
N ASN A 15 11.40 9.11 -2.78
CA ASN A 15 11.53 10.32 -3.59
C ASN A 15 10.47 11.39 -3.26
N VAL A 16 9.68 11.22 -2.19
CA VAL A 16 8.61 12.16 -1.80
C VAL A 16 8.73 12.57 -0.33
N PRO A 17 8.23 13.77 0.06
CA PRO A 17 8.21 14.18 1.47
C PRO A 17 7.29 13.29 2.32
N HIS A 18 7.74 12.92 3.52
CA HIS A 18 6.95 12.13 4.47
C HIS A 18 6.11 13.03 5.37
N ASP A 19 5.15 13.72 4.75
CA ASP A 19 4.29 14.71 5.39
C ASP A 19 2.80 14.28 5.44
N LEU A 20 1.94 15.22 5.80
CA LEU A 20 0.49 15.04 5.86
C LEU A 20 -0.09 14.59 4.51
N ASN A 21 0.41 15.14 3.39
CA ASN A 21 -0.13 14.83 2.06
C ASN A 21 0.18 13.39 1.66
N LEU A 22 1.41 12.92 1.92
CA LEU A 22 1.73 11.51 1.68
C LEU A 22 0.85 10.59 2.52
N SER A 23 0.62 10.95 3.78
CA SER A 23 -0.22 10.16 4.69
C SER A 23 -1.68 10.09 4.20
N LEU A 24 -2.25 11.22 3.77
CA LEU A 24 -3.59 11.28 3.15
C LEU A 24 -3.66 10.43 1.89
N ASN A 25 -2.67 10.56 1.00
CA ASN A 25 -2.64 9.78 -0.23
C ASN A 25 -2.62 8.26 0.11
N ILE A 26 -1.80 7.81 1.07
CA ILE A 26 -1.77 6.41 1.51
C ILE A 26 -3.15 5.96 2.01
N CYS A 27 -3.83 6.76 2.82
CA CYS A 27 -5.19 6.49 3.27
C CYS A 27 -6.19 6.40 2.10
N ARG A 28 -5.99 7.19 1.04
CA ARG A 28 -6.78 7.14 -0.20
C ARG A 28 -6.40 5.99 -1.14
N GLY A 29 -5.38 5.20 -0.80
CA GLY A 29 -5.08 3.96 -1.51
C GLY A 29 -3.86 3.96 -2.43
N ILE A 30 -3.04 5.03 -2.50
CA ILE A 30 -1.74 4.89 -3.21
C ILE A 30 -0.92 3.78 -2.53
N ARG A 31 -0.38 2.90 -3.36
CA ARG A 31 0.56 1.85 -3.00
C ARG A 31 1.74 1.89 -3.97
N PRO A 32 2.91 1.37 -3.56
CA PRO A 32 4.04 1.18 -4.46
C PRO A 32 3.66 0.32 -5.67
N GLU A 33 4.30 0.57 -6.81
CA GLU A 33 4.07 -0.18 -8.04
C GLU A 33 4.56 -1.62 -7.91
N ILE A 34 3.85 -2.55 -8.54
CA ILE A 34 4.26 -3.96 -8.57
C ILE A 34 5.40 -4.10 -9.58
N ILE A 35 6.56 -4.50 -9.09
CA ILE A 35 7.76 -4.79 -9.88
C ILE A 35 7.56 -6.07 -10.70
N GLU A 36 7.95 -6.01 -11.97
CA GLU A 36 7.92 -7.14 -12.88
C GLU A 36 8.80 -8.30 -12.38
N GLY A 37 8.34 -9.53 -12.54
CA GLY A 37 9.08 -10.73 -12.12
C GLY A 37 8.86 -11.15 -10.66
N MET A 38 8.09 -10.39 -9.86
CA MET A 38 7.66 -10.87 -8.54
C MET A 38 6.69 -12.06 -8.67
N MET A 39 6.85 -13.05 -7.79
CA MET A 39 6.00 -14.23 -7.77
C MET A 39 4.53 -13.86 -7.51
N PRO A 40 3.55 -14.39 -8.27
CA PRO A 40 2.14 -14.01 -8.11
C PRO A 40 1.61 -14.18 -6.68
N GLU A 41 1.96 -15.28 -6.02
CA GLU A 41 1.58 -15.59 -4.63
C GLU A 41 2.13 -14.54 -3.64
N TYR A 42 3.35 -14.04 -3.89
CA TYR A 42 3.96 -12.98 -3.09
C TYR A 42 3.26 -11.64 -3.28
N VAL A 43 2.93 -11.32 -4.53
CA VAL A 43 2.20 -10.09 -4.88
C VAL A 43 0.82 -10.08 -4.24
N GLU A 44 0.11 -11.20 -4.27
CA GLU A 44 -1.21 -11.34 -3.65
C GLU A 44 -1.13 -11.15 -2.13
N LEU A 45 -0.20 -11.83 -1.45
CA LEU A 45 -0.01 -11.68 -0.01
C LEU A 45 0.38 -10.24 0.36
N MET A 46 1.33 -9.66 -0.39
CA MET A 46 1.75 -8.27 -0.21
C MET A 46 0.58 -7.29 -0.38
N LYS A 47 -0.32 -7.56 -1.34
CA LYS A 47 -1.55 -6.78 -1.54
C LYS A 47 -2.53 -6.88 -0.37
N ARG A 48 -2.74 -8.08 0.18
CA ARG A 48 -3.58 -8.25 1.36
C ARG A 48 -3.00 -7.52 2.58
N CYS A 49 -1.69 -7.55 2.80
CA CYS A 49 -1.02 -6.90 3.93
C CYS A 49 -1.25 -5.39 4.03
N TRP A 50 -1.53 -4.71 2.92
CA TRP A 50 -1.75 -3.26 2.88
C TRP A 50 -3.12 -2.89 2.31
N ASP A 51 -4.10 -3.78 2.41
CA ASP A 51 -5.48 -3.48 2.02
C ASP A 51 -6.00 -2.24 2.79
N ASN A 52 -6.82 -1.42 2.12
CA ASN A 52 -7.45 -0.27 2.77
C ASN A 52 -8.43 -0.72 3.85
N ASP A 53 -9.10 -1.85 3.64
CA ASP A 53 -9.96 -2.50 4.61
C ASP A 53 -9.10 -3.29 5.61
N PRO A 54 -9.06 -2.90 6.90
CA PRO A 54 -8.29 -3.61 7.91
C PRO A 54 -8.70 -5.08 8.07
N GLU A 55 -9.97 -5.42 7.84
CA GLU A 55 -10.51 -6.78 8.01
C GLU A 55 -10.04 -7.74 6.91
N LYS A 56 -9.58 -7.21 5.77
CA LYS A 56 -9.01 -8.03 4.68
C LYS A 56 -7.52 -8.31 4.87
N ARG A 57 -6.88 -7.66 5.85
CA ARG A 57 -5.46 -7.87 6.12
C ARG A 57 -5.26 -9.21 6.83
N PRO A 58 -4.22 -9.96 6.45
CA PRO A 58 -3.92 -11.21 7.12
C PRO A 58 -3.48 -10.93 8.56
N THR A 59 -3.88 -11.82 9.45
CA THR A 59 -3.35 -11.89 10.81
C THR A 59 -1.87 -12.29 10.81
N ALA A 60 -1.18 -12.05 11.92
CA ALA A 60 0.20 -12.50 12.07
C ALA A 60 0.32 -14.05 12.00
N GLU A 61 -0.69 -14.77 12.47
CA GLU A 61 -0.75 -16.23 12.40
C GLU A 61 -0.90 -16.73 10.95
N GLU A 62 -1.79 -16.11 10.16
CA GLU A 62 -1.89 -16.43 8.71
C GLU A 62 -0.56 -16.14 7.98
N LEU A 63 0.10 -15.03 8.30
CA LEU A 63 1.41 -14.70 7.72
C LEU A 63 2.47 -15.74 8.06
N GLU A 64 2.53 -16.20 9.30
CA GLU A 64 3.44 -17.27 9.72
C GLU A 64 3.20 -18.54 8.91
N GLN A 65 1.94 -18.93 8.70
CA GLN A 65 1.59 -20.09 7.89
C GLN A 65 2.05 -19.93 6.43
N PHE A 66 1.79 -18.79 5.80
CA PHE A 66 2.26 -18.52 4.43
C PHE A 66 3.79 -18.64 4.32
N PHE A 67 4.53 -18.04 5.25
CA PHE A 67 5.99 -18.08 5.23
C PHE A 67 6.52 -19.49 5.48
N PHE A 68 5.90 -20.26 6.38
CA PHE A 68 6.25 -21.66 6.61
C PHE A 68 6.03 -22.53 5.37
N GLU A 69 4.91 -22.34 4.67
CA GLU A 69 4.64 -23.04 3.41
C GLU A 69 5.65 -22.68 2.31
N TRP A 70 6.01 -21.40 2.21
CA TRP A 70 7.01 -20.93 1.26
C TRP A 70 8.41 -21.43 1.56
N ASP A 71 8.84 -21.50 2.82
CA ASP A 71 10.14 -22.07 3.19
C ASP A 71 10.26 -23.53 2.73
N ARG A 72 9.16 -24.30 2.86
CA ARG A 72 9.09 -25.67 2.37
C ARG A 72 9.06 -25.75 0.84
N LYS A 73 8.38 -24.82 0.17
CA LYS A 73 8.19 -24.80 -1.30
C LYS A 73 9.43 -24.28 -2.04
N TYR A 74 10.13 -23.32 -1.45
CA TYR A 74 11.27 -22.61 -2.00
C TYR A 74 12.46 -22.74 -1.04
N PRO A 75 13.04 -23.94 -0.89
CA PRO A 75 14.15 -24.16 0.03
C PRO A 75 15.32 -23.26 -0.35
N THR A 76 15.94 -22.65 0.67
CA THR A 76 17.09 -21.77 0.47
C THR A 76 18.24 -22.54 -0.18
N GLU A 77 18.85 -21.99 -1.22
CA GLU A 77 20.06 -22.57 -1.80
C GLU A 77 21.22 -22.44 -0.80
N GLU A 78 21.63 -23.59 -0.26
CA GLU A 78 22.72 -23.73 0.71
C GLU A 78 24.08 -23.46 0.06
N ASN A 79 24.23 -23.78 -1.23
CA ASN A 79 25.46 -23.48 -1.95
C ASN A 79 25.53 -21.99 -2.30
N LYS A 80 26.36 -21.26 -1.55
CA LYS A 80 26.60 -19.83 -1.77
C LYS A 80 27.07 -19.50 -3.20
N GLU A 81 27.77 -20.40 -3.87
CA GLU A 81 28.27 -20.21 -5.24
C GLU A 81 27.15 -20.17 -6.29
N LYS A 82 25.99 -20.76 -5.99
CA LYS A 82 24.82 -20.74 -6.87
C LYS A 82 23.89 -19.55 -6.61
N ARG A 83 24.17 -18.76 -5.58
CA ARG A 83 23.37 -17.56 -5.28
C ARG A 83 23.65 -16.51 -6.35
N ILE A 84 22.59 -15.83 -6.77
CA ILE A 84 22.72 -14.70 -7.69
C ILE A 84 23.52 -13.61 -6.97
N SER A 85 24.64 -13.22 -7.56
CA SER A 85 25.45 -12.10 -7.06
C SER A 85 24.67 -10.80 -7.21
N ILE A 86 24.74 -9.93 -6.20
CA ILE A 86 24.18 -8.58 -6.30
C ILE A 86 24.90 -7.87 -7.46
N PRO A 87 24.18 -7.29 -8.43
CA PRO A 87 24.80 -6.53 -9.51
C PRO A 87 25.62 -5.38 -8.95
N GLU A 88 26.85 -5.17 -9.44
CA GLU A 88 27.70 -4.06 -8.99
C GLU A 88 27.12 -2.67 -9.29
N ASN A 89 26.24 -2.58 -10.29
CA ASN A 89 25.56 -1.35 -10.70
C ASN A 89 24.21 -1.20 -9.99
N GLU A 90 24.22 -1.12 -8.66
CA GLU A 90 23.01 -0.73 -7.91
C GLU A 90 22.54 0.66 -8.36
N PRO A 91 21.24 0.84 -8.66
CA PRO A 91 20.71 2.15 -8.97
C PRO A 91 20.91 3.09 -7.77
N GLU A 92 21.48 4.26 -8.00
CA GLU A 92 21.66 5.26 -6.95
C GLU A 92 20.28 5.75 -6.47
N ILE A 93 19.93 5.40 -5.23
CA ILE A 93 18.65 5.78 -4.65
C ILE A 93 18.72 7.26 -4.27
N THR A 94 17.98 8.10 -4.99
CA THR A 94 17.85 9.53 -4.65
C THR A 94 16.77 9.73 -3.62
N TYR A 95 17.13 10.26 -2.45
CA TYR A 95 16.19 10.53 -1.35
C TYR A 95 15.67 11.96 -1.39
N HIS A 96 14.38 12.13 -1.15
CA HIS A 96 13.85 13.46 -0.88
C HIS A 96 14.33 13.95 0.51
N PRO A 97 14.76 15.22 0.68
CA PRO A 97 15.31 15.71 1.96
C PRO A 97 14.36 15.60 3.16
N LYS A 98 13.06 15.43 2.90
CA LYS A 98 12.00 15.28 3.90
C LYS A 98 11.49 13.83 4.04
N THR A 99 12.22 12.83 3.57
CA THR A 99 11.94 11.44 3.93
C THR A 99 12.37 11.13 5.36
N TYR A 100 11.71 10.18 6.00
CA TYR A 100 11.99 9.78 7.37
C TYR A 100 11.82 8.26 7.56
N TYR A 101 12.93 7.56 7.77
CA TYR A 101 12.94 6.09 7.98
C TYR A 101 13.26 5.69 9.42
N LYS A 102 13.23 6.68 10.32
CA LYS A 102 13.38 6.49 11.77
C LYS A 102 12.05 6.76 12.44
N SER A 103 11.87 6.24 13.64
CA SER A 103 10.65 6.51 14.42
C SER A 103 10.43 8.02 14.60
N ARG A 104 9.20 8.47 14.32
CA ARG A 104 8.73 9.86 14.48
C ARG A 104 7.27 9.84 14.91
N LYS A 105 6.91 10.73 15.83
CA LYS A 105 5.50 10.91 16.22
C LYS A 105 4.73 11.55 15.06
N ILE A 106 3.60 10.96 14.70
CA ILE A 106 2.60 11.58 13.81
C ILE A 106 1.64 12.37 14.70
N ASP A 107 1.76 13.69 14.68
CA ASP A 107 0.97 14.62 15.51
C ASP A 107 -0.27 15.17 14.78
N TYR A 108 -0.46 14.78 13.52
CA TYR A 108 -1.57 15.21 12.65
C TYR A 108 -2.58 14.10 12.31
N SER A 109 -2.61 13.00 13.07
CA SER A 109 -3.55 11.90 12.82
C SER A 109 -5.02 12.31 12.94
N ALA A 110 -5.36 13.15 13.94
CA ALA A 110 -6.71 13.69 14.09
C ALA A 110 -7.13 14.50 12.86
N LYS A 111 -6.22 15.32 12.31
CA LYS A 111 -6.45 16.10 11.10
C LYS A 111 -6.66 15.22 9.87
N ILE A 112 -5.92 14.11 9.74
CA ILE A 112 -6.15 13.13 8.67
C ILE A 112 -7.58 12.61 8.73
N ASN A 113 -8.03 12.18 9.92
CA ASN A 113 -9.36 11.62 10.10
C ASN A 113 -10.46 12.66 9.80
N GLU A 114 -10.28 13.91 10.24
CA GLU A 114 -11.19 15.02 9.95
C GLU A 114 -11.35 15.23 8.43
N ILE A 115 -10.23 15.30 7.70
CA ILE A 115 -10.23 15.48 6.25
C ILE A 115 -10.95 14.30 5.56
N LEU A 116 -10.59 13.06 5.90
CA LEU A 116 -11.19 11.87 5.29
C LEU A 116 -12.70 11.77 5.58
N GLN A 117 -13.14 12.09 6.79
CA GLN A 117 -14.56 12.11 7.14
C GLN A 117 -15.32 13.18 6.33
N SER A 118 -14.73 14.36 6.18
CA SER A 118 -15.34 15.44 5.39
C SER A 118 -15.50 15.05 3.91
N GLU A 119 -14.52 14.34 3.35
CA GLU A 119 -14.57 13.80 1.98
C GLU A 119 -15.67 12.76 1.84
N THR A 120 -15.74 11.79 2.76
CA THR A 120 -16.79 10.76 2.72
C THR A 120 -18.20 11.33 2.82
N LEU A 121 -18.39 12.39 3.63
CA LEU A 121 -19.68 13.04 3.76
C LEU A 121 -20.06 13.80 2.48
N ALA A 122 -19.09 14.45 1.84
CA ALA A 122 -19.31 15.13 0.56
C ALA A 122 -19.72 14.13 -0.54
N ASP A 123 -19.07 12.97 -0.61
CA ASP A 123 -19.42 11.92 -1.56
C ASP A 123 -20.86 11.41 -1.35
N CYS A 124 -21.29 11.23 -0.09
CA CYS A 124 -22.68 10.84 0.22
C CYS A 124 -23.70 11.88 -0.27
N ILE A 125 -23.44 13.17 -0.04
CA ILE A 125 -24.36 14.25 -0.46
C ILE A 125 -24.51 14.27 -1.99
N ILE A 126 -23.41 14.12 -2.74
CA ILE A 126 -23.46 14.06 -4.20
C ILE A 126 -24.32 12.89 -4.66
N THR A 127 -24.14 11.70 -4.07
CA THR A 127 -24.93 10.52 -4.46
C THR A 127 -26.43 10.67 -4.15
N GLU A 128 -26.79 11.37 -3.07
CA GLU A 128 -28.19 11.63 -2.72
C GLU A 128 -28.83 12.64 -3.69
N GLU A 129 -28.10 13.70 -4.08
CA GLU A 129 -28.56 14.68 -5.07
C GLU A 129 -28.76 14.05 -6.46
N GLU A 130 -27.83 13.19 -6.89
CA GLU A 130 -27.92 12.45 -8.16
C GLU A 130 -29.13 11.49 -8.17
N ALA A 131 -29.36 10.77 -7.07
CA ALA A 131 -30.51 9.87 -6.93
C ALA A 131 -31.85 10.64 -6.98
N ALA A 132 -31.94 11.77 -6.29
CA ALA A 132 -33.13 12.62 -6.30
C ALA A 132 -33.41 13.23 -7.69
N ALA A 133 -32.36 13.60 -8.44
CA ALA A 133 -32.50 14.11 -9.80
C ALA A 133 -33.02 13.05 -10.78
N GLN A 134 -32.59 11.78 -10.62
CA GLN A 134 -33.05 10.67 -11.45
C GLN A 134 -34.52 10.31 -11.18
N GLU A 135 -34.95 10.31 -9.92
CA GLU A 135 -36.37 10.11 -9.59
C GLU A 135 -37.23 11.18 -10.26
N PHE A 136 -36.79 12.45 -10.25
CA PHE A 136 -37.54 13.54 -10.86
C PHE A 136 -37.65 13.42 -12.39
N SER A 137 -36.62 12.92 -13.08
CA SER A 137 -36.68 12.67 -14.52
C SER A 137 -37.63 11.52 -14.89
N ASP A 138 -37.69 10.47 -14.07
CA ASP A 138 -38.53 9.29 -14.32
C ASP A 138 -40.03 9.61 -14.11
N TYR A 139 -40.34 10.65 -13.33
CA TYR A 139 -41.70 11.17 -13.15
C TYR A 139 -42.18 12.09 -14.28
N GLU A 140 -41.30 12.77 -15.01
CA GLU A 140 -41.68 13.67 -16.11
C GLU A 140 -41.88 12.95 -17.46
N GLU A 141 -41.42 11.70 -17.60
CA GLU A 141 -41.57 10.88 -18.82
C GLU A 141 -42.80 9.93 -18.85
N ASN A 142 -43.66 9.93 -17.82
CA ASN A 142 -44.90 9.14 -17.75
C ASN A 142 -46.18 9.99 -17.81
#